data_AF-A0A8K0CKB0-F1
#
_entry.id   AF-A0A8K0CKB0-F1
#
_cell.length_a   1.000
_cell.length_b   1.000
_cell.length_c   1.000
_cell.angle_alpha   90.00
_cell.angle_beta   90.00
_cell.angle_gamma   90.00
#
_symmetry.space_group_name_H-M   'P 1'
#
loop_
_entity.id
_entity.type
_entity.pdbx_description
1 polymer ?
#
loop_
_entity_poly.entity_id
_entity_poly.type
_entity_poly.pdbx_seq_one_letter_code
_entity_poly.pdbx_strand_id
1 'polypeptide(L)' 'PHFRGTYSYQTIASRQFGESPEVILSKPLTASNGKQTLLFAGEATHPVYYSVGHGAIESGFREADRIINMYKQ' A
#
# COMPACT_ATOMS: atom_id res chain seq x y z
N PRO A 1 0.33 1.75 22.31
CA PRO A 1 -0.93 1.17 21.76
C PRO A 1 -1.18 1.43 20.26
N HIS A 2 -0.78 2.59 19.72
CA HIS A 2 -1.06 2.98 18.32
C HIS A 2 -0.17 2.30 17.27
N PHE A 3 0.88 1.61 17.71
CA PHE A 3 1.79 0.85 16.88
C PHE A 3 1.98 -0.52 17.53
N ARG A 4 1.92 -1.59 16.73
CA ARG A 4 2.01 -2.99 17.19
C ARG A 4 3.29 -3.68 16.68
N GLY A 5 4.35 -2.90 16.51
CA GLY A 5 5.62 -3.29 15.92
C GLY A 5 6.45 -2.06 15.57
N THR A 6 7.62 -2.26 14.97
CA THR A 6 8.51 -1.17 14.54
C THR A 6 8.35 -0.87 13.06
N TYR A 7 8.57 -1.87 12.21
CA TYR A 7 8.47 -1.75 10.76
C TYR A 7 8.12 -3.10 10.13
N SER A 8 7.64 -3.07 8.89
CA SER A 8 7.27 -4.29 8.15
C SER A 8 8.50 -5.11 7.74
N TYR A 9 8.38 -6.43 7.61
CA TYR A 9 9.44 -7.29 7.07
C TYR A 9 8.81 -8.52 6.40
N GLN A 10 9.41 -9.02 5.33
CA GLN A 10 8.93 -10.21 4.63
C GLN A 10 9.40 -11.49 5.30
N THR A 11 8.45 -12.31 5.77
CA THR A 11 8.77 -13.63 6.29
C THR A 11 9.06 -14.62 5.15
N ILE A 12 9.68 -15.76 5.47
CA ILE A 12 9.90 -16.81 4.47
C ILE A 12 8.57 -17.30 3.90
N ALA A 13 7.56 -17.48 4.75
CA ALA A 13 6.21 -17.86 4.33
C ALA A 13 5.60 -16.81 3.40
N SER A 14 5.81 -15.51 3.67
CA SER A 14 5.23 -14.46 2.83
C SER A 14 5.82 -14.41 1.41
N ARG A 15 7.03 -14.95 1.22
CA ARG A 15 7.66 -15.06 -0.11
C ARG A 15 7.19 -16.27 -0.91
N GLN A 16 6.49 -17.20 -0.28
CA GLN A 16 5.92 -18.36 -0.96
C GLN A 16 4.58 -18.04 -1.64
N PHE A 17 4.02 -16.85 -1.40
CA PHE A 17 2.85 -16.37 -2.14
C PHE A 17 3.24 -15.89 -3.55
N GLY A 18 2.32 -16.03 -4.50
CA GLY A 18 2.56 -15.67 -5.91
C GLY A 18 2.73 -14.17 -6.17
N GLU A 19 2.31 -13.32 -5.24
CA GLU A 19 2.57 -11.88 -5.25
C GLU A 19 3.22 -11.47 -3.93
N SER A 20 4.08 -10.45 -3.97
CA SER A 20 4.69 -9.93 -2.74
C SER A 20 3.63 -9.26 -1.86
N PRO A 21 3.78 -9.33 -0.52
CA PRO A 21 2.82 -8.72 0.39
C PRO A 21 2.58 -7.23 0.12
N GLU A 22 3.63 -6.51 -0.27
CA GLU A 22 3.55 -5.06 -0.51
C GLU A 22 2.65 -4.74 -1.70
N VAL A 23 2.73 -5.56 -2.76
CA VAL A 23 1.86 -5.44 -3.94
C VAL A 23 0.41 -5.70 -3.53
N ILE A 24 0.15 -6.78 -2.80
CA ILE A 24 -1.20 -7.13 -2.32
C ILE A 24 -1.75 -5.99 -1.44
N LEU A 25 -0.97 -5.49 -0.50
CA LEU A 25 -1.36 -4.43 0.44
C LEU A 25 -1.56 -3.06 -0.25
N SER A 26 -0.96 -2.82 -1.42
CA SER A 26 -1.13 -1.58 -2.19
C SER A 26 -2.41 -1.54 -3.04
N LYS A 27 -3.10 -2.69 -3.19
CA LYS A 27 -4.30 -2.80 -4.04
C LYS A 27 -5.49 -2.09 -3.37
N PRO A 28 -6.15 -1.15 -4.07
CA PRO A 28 -7.31 -0.46 -3.51
C PRO A 28 -8.52 -1.40 -3.47
N LEU A 29 -9.43 -1.17 -2.52
CA LEU A 29 -10.73 -1.84 -2.53
C LEU A 29 -11.73 -1.05 -3.36
N THR A 30 -12.42 -1.78 -4.22
CA THR A 30 -13.45 -1.27 -5.12
C THR A 30 -14.82 -1.56 -4.52
N ALA A 31 -15.70 -0.56 -4.52
CA ALA A 31 -17.09 -0.74 -4.11
C ALA A 31 -17.89 -1.52 -5.18
N SER A 32 -19.11 -1.93 -4.86
CA SER A 32 -19.99 -2.68 -5.77
C SER A 32 -20.27 -1.95 -7.09
N ASN A 33 -20.16 -0.62 -7.10
CA ASN A 33 -20.33 0.23 -8.28
C ASN A 33 -19.07 0.33 -9.16
N GLY A 34 -18.01 -0.42 -8.87
CA GLY A 34 -16.76 -0.39 -9.63
C GLY A 34 -15.82 0.78 -9.29
N LYS A 35 -16.19 1.65 -8.34
CA LYS A 35 -15.34 2.77 -7.92
C LYS A 35 -14.37 2.37 -6.81
N GLN A 36 -13.09 2.67 -6.99
CA GLN A 36 -12.09 2.58 -5.91
C GLN A 36 -12.52 3.47 -4.75
N THR A 37 -12.65 2.91 -3.55
CA THR A 37 -13.22 3.62 -2.39
C THR A 37 -12.29 3.62 -1.19
N LEU A 38 -11.50 2.55 -1.01
CA LEU A 38 -10.48 2.47 0.03
C LEU A 38 -9.10 2.30 -0.60
N LEU A 39 -8.20 3.21 -0.26
CA LEU A 39 -6.84 3.25 -0.75
C LEU A 39 -5.88 2.99 0.42
N PHE A 40 -4.71 2.42 0.12
CA PHE A 40 -3.73 2.04 1.13
C PHE A 40 -2.37 2.68 0.82
N ALA A 41 -1.85 3.42 1.79
CA ALA A 41 -0.52 4.01 1.78
C ALA A 41 0.25 3.61 3.04
N GLY A 42 1.54 3.97 3.10
CA GLY A 42 2.43 3.65 4.19
C GLY A 42 3.52 2.66 3.77
N GLU A 43 4.55 2.55 4.61
CA GLU A 43 5.78 1.79 4.32
C GLU A 43 5.52 0.35 3.84
N ALA A 44 4.51 -0.32 4.38
CA ALA A 44 4.20 -1.72 4.09
C ALA A 44 3.65 -1.94 2.68
N THR A 45 3.29 -0.86 1.98
CA THR A 45 2.66 -0.88 0.65
C THR A 45 3.65 -0.52 -0.46
N HIS A 46 4.92 -0.34 -0.13
CA HIS A 46 5.94 0.03 -1.10
C HIS A 46 6.74 -1.20 -1.56
N PRO A 47 6.79 -1.54 -2.87
CA PRO A 47 7.32 -2.83 -3.35
C PRO A 47 8.83 -3.02 -3.12
N VAL A 48 9.60 -1.94 -3.07
CA VAL A 48 11.07 -1.97 -2.92
C VAL A 48 11.51 -1.44 -1.56
N TYR A 49 11.10 -0.22 -1.21
CA TYR A 49 11.41 0.45 0.06
C TYR A 49 10.37 0.21 1.16
N TYR A 50 10.01 -1.04 1.42
CA TYR A 50 9.31 -1.37 2.66
C TYR A 50 10.25 -1.14 3.86
N SER A 51 9.69 -0.80 5.03
CA SER A 51 10.43 -0.55 6.28
C SER A 51 11.24 0.77 6.38
N VAL A 52 11.18 1.65 5.37
CA VAL A 52 11.92 2.92 5.38
C VAL A 52 10.95 4.09 5.20
N GLY A 53 11.19 5.21 5.89
CA GLY A 53 10.35 6.40 5.83
C GLY A 53 10.12 6.95 4.41
N HIS A 54 11.08 6.77 3.50
CA HIS A 54 10.94 7.15 2.09
C HIS A 54 9.79 6.39 1.40
N GLY A 55 9.65 5.08 1.64
CA GLY A 55 8.56 4.29 1.07
C GLY A 55 7.18 4.70 1.60
N ALA A 56 7.10 5.19 2.84
CA ALA A 56 5.86 5.77 3.37
C ALA A 56 5.47 7.08 2.65
N ILE A 57 6.46 7.93 2.33
CA ILE A 57 6.23 9.18 1.59
C ILE A 57 5.81 8.89 0.14
N GLU A 58 6.56 8.03 -0.55
CA GLU A 58 6.29 7.69 -1.96
C GLU A 58 4.93 6.99 -2.12
N SER A 59 4.57 6.08 -1.21
CA SER A 59 3.24 5.46 -1.22
C SER A 59 2.13 6.48 -0.92
N GLY A 60 2.39 7.51 -0.11
CA GLY A 60 1.48 8.63 0.10
C GLY A 60 1.22 9.41 -1.19
N PHE A 61 2.28 9.79 -1.91
CA PHE A 61 2.14 10.46 -3.22
C PHE A 61 1.41 9.59 -4.24
N ARG A 62 1.72 8.29 -4.30
CA ARG A 62 1.04 7.34 -5.18
C ARG A 62 -0.48 7.33 -4.97
N GLU A 63 -0.94 7.25 -3.72
CA GLU A 63 -2.38 7.24 -3.44
C GLU A 63 -3.01 8.63 -3.64
N ALA A 64 -2.29 9.72 -3.38
CA ALA A 64 -2.75 11.08 -3.67
C ALA A 64 -2.98 11.27 -5.18
N ASP A 65 -2.03 10.85 -6.02
CA ASP A 65 -2.16 10.91 -7.47
C ASP A 65 -3.33 10.04 -7.97
N ARG A 66 -3.56 8.88 -7.35
CA ARG A 66 -4.72 8.03 -7.64
C ARG A 66 -6.03 8.78 -7.36
N ILE A 67 -6.16 9.43 -6.19
CA ILE A 67 -7.33 10.24 -5.84
C ILE A 67 -7.50 11.39 -6.85
N ILE A 68 -6.43 12.14 -7.12
CA ILE A 68 -6.46 13.26 -8.06
C ILE A 68 -6.97 12.79 -9.43
N ASN A 69 -6.43 11.69 -9.96
CA ASN A 69 -6.84 11.15 -11.26
C ASN A 69 -8.30 10.63 -11.26
N MET A 70 -8.82 10.15 -10.12
CA MET A 70 -10.23 9.75 -9.99
C MET A 70 -11.21 10.93 -10.05
N TYR A 71 -10.78 12.14 -9.65
CA TYR A 71 -11.64 13.32 -9.52
C TYR A 71 -11.28 14.47 -10.48
N LYS A 72 -10.24 14.34 -11.31
CA LYS A 72 -9.79 15.33 -12.31
C LYS A 72 -10.73 15.50 -13.53
N GLN A 73 -12.01 15.16 -13.39
CA GLN A 73 -13.03 15.38 -14.43
C GLN A 73 -13.46 16.85 -14.43
#